data_AF-A0A2S9FCB6-F1
#
_entry.id   AF-A0A2S9FCB6-F1
#
_cell.length_a   1.000
_cell.length_b   1.000
_cell.length_c   1.000
_cell.angle_alpha   90.00
_cell.angle_beta   90.00
_cell.angle_gamma   90.00
#
_symmetry.space_group_name_H-M   'P 1'
#
loop_
_entity.id
_entity.type
_entity.pdbx_description
1 polymer ?
#
loop_
_entity_poly.entity_id
_entity_poly.type
_entity_poly.pdbx_seq_one_letter_code
_entity_poly.pdbx_strand_id
1 'polypeptide(L)'
;MTEHLASVFGTAVGFLPTSQARSLELFTEITNFDETACDAWVGRIRCGDTDRVTMFRAWYSRNNFGQLAGTAEISMNSLGARVPIGGMFGDITYPVNSPLAITLGFAVSEAALGNYADAMEALDGAPATGGEHLVAWAKAVIYAAAQRWTDVIDEVRTAGTSWPDKFLAGAALVAHGVAAANLGLFTEAERRLVEANSAPAGQACNKTIAWYSAMAYRSLGNEEAAVRLLEWLQASHPSPEVAAALKDPAYRLQTTTAEKISSRKDPWDPSSAQADNSGRETLLADAQAELERQIGLTRVKEQIERYRAATQMAKVRAARGMKVAQASKHMIFTGPPGTGKTTIARVVANILAGLGVIAEPK
;
A
#
# COMPACT_ATOMS: atom_id res chain seq x y z
N MET A 1 45.50 2.58 5.85
CA MET A 1 44.32 1.78 6.25
C MET A 1 43.21 1.92 5.21
N THR A 2 42.81 3.14 4.87
CA THR A 2 41.81 3.44 3.84
C THR A 2 42.15 2.86 2.46
N GLU A 3 43.40 2.93 2.02
CA GLU A 3 43.85 2.33 0.75
C GLU A 3 43.75 0.80 0.73
N HIS A 4 43.98 0.14 1.88
CA HIS A 4 43.84 -1.31 1.98
C HIS A 4 42.37 -1.72 1.85
N LEU A 5 41.46 -1.05 2.57
CA LEU A 5 40.03 -1.30 2.46
C LEU A 5 39.49 -0.99 1.06
N ALA A 6 39.99 0.04 0.39
CA ALA A 6 39.64 0.35 -1.00
C ALA A 6 40.10 -0.76 -1.97
N SER A 7 41.29 -1.33 -1.76
CA SER A 7 41.77 -2.48 -2.54
C SER A 7 40.91 -3.74 -2.33
N VAL A 8 40.54 -4.05 -1.08
CA VAL A 8 39.63 -5.15 -0.76
C VAL A 8 38.26 -4.91 -1.39
N PHE A 9 37.75 -3.67 -1.34
CA PHE A 9 36.48 -3.28 -1.95
C PHE A 9 36.50 -3.48 -3.47
N GLY A 10 37.55 -3.04 -4.16
CA GLY A 10 37.69 -3.26 -5.60
C GLY A 10 37.76 -4.73 -5.98
N THR A 11 38.44 -5.54 -5.16
CA THR A 11 38.48 -7.00 -5.32
C THR A 11 37.10 -7.61 -5.15
N ALA A 12 36.34 -7.18 -4.13
CA ALA A 12 34.98 -7.64 -3.87
C ALA A 12 34.03 -7.34 -5.04
N VAL A 13 34.11 -6.12 -5.60
CA VAL A 13 33.33 -5.72 -6.78
C VAL A 13 33.72 -6.56 -8.00
N GLY A 14 35.01 -6.83 -8.21
CA GLY A 14 35.50 -7.69 -9.30
C GLY A 14 34.96 -9.12 -9.26
N PHE A 15 34.67 -9.65 -8.06
CA PHE A 15 34.07 -10.98 -7.90
C PHE A 15 32.55 -11.02 -8.10
N LEU A 16 31.82 -9.89 -8.12
CA LEU A 16 30.35 -9.88 -8.22
C LEU A 16 29.78 -10.68 -9.42
N PRO A 17 30.38 -10.65 -10.63
CA PRO A 17 29.88 -11.44 -11.76
C PRO A 17 30.18 -12.94 -11.65
N THR A 18 31.17 -13.34 -10.86
CA THR A 18 31.67 -14.72 -10.80
C THR A 18 31.26 -15.46 -9.53
N SER A 19 31.27 -14.80 -8.37
CA SER A 19 30.87 -15.39 -7.09
C SER A 19 30.41 -14.32 -6.09
N GLN A 20 29.09 -14.21 -5.90
CA GLN A 20 28.51 -13.31 -4.89
C GLN A 20 28.87 -13.73 -3.46
N ALA A 21 29.05 -15.03 -3.19
CA ALA A 21 29.47 -15.51 -1.88
C ALA A 21 30.86 -14.98 -1.49
N ARG A 22 31.81 -14.98 -2.44
CA ARG A 22 33.15 -14.45 -2.21
C ARG A 22 33.15 -12.92 -2.08
N SER A 23 32.33 -12.22 -2.87
CA SER A 23 32.12 -10.79 -2.69
C SER A 23 31.55 -10.47 -1.31
N LEU A 24 30.59 -11.26 -0.82
CA LEU A 24 29.99 -11.08 0.50
C LEU A 24 31.03 -11.24 1.63
N GLU A 25 31.90 -12.24 1.56
CA GLU A 25 32.99 -12.42 2.52
C GLU A 25 33.90 -11.19 2.59
N LEU A 26 34.32 -10.66 1.44
CA LEU A 26 35.20 -9.49 1.37
C LEU A 26 34.50 -8.20 1.82
N PHE A 27 33.24 -7.99 1.46
CA PHE A 27 32.48 -6.85 2.01
C PHE A 27 32.27 -6.97 3.51
N THR A 28 32.05 -8.19 4.01
CA THR A 28 31.91 -8.46 5.45
C THR A 28 33.20 -8.16 6.19
N GLU A 29 34.36 -8.57 5.63
CA GLU A 29 35.68 -8.23 6.16
C GLU A 29 35.84 -6.72 6.31
N ILE A 30 35.53 -5.93 5.27
CA ILE A 30 35.57 -4.47 5.34
C ILE A 30 34.68 -3.95 6.48
N THR A 31 33.44 -4.42 6.57
CA THR A 31 32.50 -3.94 7.60
C THR A 31 32.86 -4.36 9.03
N ASN A 32 33.64 -5.43 9.20
CA ASN A 32 34.18 -5.85 10.50
C ASN A 32 35.32 -4.94 10.95
N PHE A 33 36.11 -4.41 10.01
CA PHE A 33 37.17 -3.46 10.30
C PHE A 33 36.66 -2.02 10.44
N ASP A 34 35.68 -1.63 9.63
CA ASP A 34 35.06 -0.30 9.63
C ASP A 34 33.54 -0.40 9.50
N GLU A 35 32.85 -0.26 10.64
CA GLU A 35 31.38 -0.28 10.68
C GLU A 35 30.75 0.93 9.96
N THR A 36 31.52 1.98 9.65
CA THR A 36 31.05 3.19 8.98
C THR A 36 31.24 3.15 7.46
N ALA A 37 31.76 2.03 6.93
CA ALA A 37 31.96 1.79 5.50
C ALA A 37 30.64 1.54 4.76
N CYS A 38 29.87 2.62 4.51
CA CYS A 38 28.56 2.57 3.85
C CYS A 38 28.56 1.75 2.56
N ASP A 39 29.57 1.92 1.71
CA ASP A 39 29.64 1.28 0.39
C ASP A 39 29.79 -0.24 0.51
N ALA A 40 30.51 -0.72 1.53
CA ALA A 40 30.65 -2.15 1.80
C ALA A 40 29.32 -2.74 2.32
N TRP A 41 28.57 -2.03 3.16
CA TRP A 41 27.22 -2.43 3.55
C TRP A 41 26.28 -2.53 2.33
N VAL A 42 26.34 -1.58 1.40
CA VAL A 42 25.62 -1.65 0.12
C VAL A 42 26.08 -2.84 -0.74
N GLY A 43 27.38 -3.16 -0.71
CA GLY A 43 27.94 -4.36 -1.32
C GLY A 43 27.40 -5.66 -0.73
N ARG A 44 27.22 -5.73 0.59
CA ARG A 44 26.56 -6.86 1.28
C ARG A 44 25.10 -7.00 0.82
N ILE A 45 24.35 -5.89 0.77
CA ILE A 45 22.97 -5.86 0.23
C ILE A 45 22.94 -6.42 -1.20
N ARG A 46 23.90 -6.02 -2.05
CA ARG A 46 24.03 -6.54 -3.41
C ARG A 46 24.22 -8.06 -3.45
N CYS A 47 24.88 -8.64 -2.46
CA CYS A 47 25.12 -10.08 -2.37
C CYS A 47 23.96 -10.85 -1.71
N GLY A 48 22.83 -10.18 -1.43
CA GLY A 48 21.63 -10.80 -0.86
C GLY A 48 21.58 -10.76 0.67
N ASP A 49 22.52 -10.10 1.35
CA ASP A 49 22.44 -9.83 2.78
C ASP A 49 21.48 -8.67 3.02
N THR A 50 20.21 -9.00 3.22
CA THR A 50 19.15 -8.05 3.58
C THR A 50 18.78 -8.15 5.06
N ASP A 51 19.73 -8.51 5.92
CA ASP A 51 19.50 -8.51 7.36
C ASP A 51 19.20 -7.08 7.86
N ARG A 52 18.39 -6.98 8.92
CA ARG A 52 18.02 -5.71 9.54
C ARG A 52 19.26 -4.91 9.93
N VAL A 53 20.29 -5.57 10.47
CA VAL A 53 21.53 -4.90 10.88
C VAL A 53 22.26 -4.32 9.67
N THR A 54 22.35 -5.07 8.57
CA THR A 54 22.97 -4.62 7.32
C THR A 54 22.27 -3.39 6.76
N MET A 55 20.93 -3.41 6.70
CA MET A 55 20.12 -2.28 6.26
C MET A 55 20.28 -1.06 7.18
N PHE A 56 20.24 -1.26 8.49
CA PHE A 56 20.43 -0.20 9.48
C PHE A 56 21.83 0.42 9.38
N ARG A 57 22.89 -0.38 9.27
CA ARG A 57 24.28 0.12 9.18
C ARG A 57 24.53 0.87 7.89
N ALA A 58 24.00 0.40 6.76
CA ALA A 58 24.00 1.15 5.50
C ALA A 58 23.32 2.52 5.67
N TRP A 59 22.11 2.55 6.27
CA TRP A 59 21.39 3.81 6.51
C TRP A 59 22.11 4.72 7.51
N TYR A 60 22.63 4.18 8.60
CA TYR A 60 23.30 4.95 9.65
C TYR A 60 24.56 5.63 9.11
N SER A 61 25.32 4.93 8.27
CA SER A 61 26.54 5.43 7.63
C SER A 61 26.32 6.15 6.29
N ARG A 62 25.07 6.44 5.88
CA ARG A 62 24.72 7.01 4.57
C ARG A 62 25.45 8.30 4.17
N ASN A 63 25.94 9.06 5.13
CA ASN A 63 26.75 10.27 4.88
C ASN A 63 28.14 9.95 4.28
N ASN A 64 28.60 8.71 4.43
CA ASN A 64 29.85 8.20 3.86
C ASN A 64 29.63 7.51 2.49
N PHE A 65 28.42 7.58 1.93
CA PHE A 65 28.11 6.96 0.64
C PHE A 65 29.02 7.49 -0.47
N GLY A 66 29.65 6.57 -1.19
CA GLY A 66 30.59 6.80 -2.27
C GLY A 66 32.02 7.13 -1.84
N GLN A 67 32.32 7.25 -0.54
CA GLN A 67 33.68 7.58 -0.09
C GLN A 67 34.68 6.44 -0.33
N LEU A 68 34.29 5.20 0.04
CA LEU A 68 35.15 4.03 -0.11
C LEU A 68 35.25 3.65 -1.60
N ALA A 69 34.11 3.66 -2.30
CA ALA A 69 34.06 3.39 -3.73
C ALA A 69 34.85 4.43 -4.55
N GLY A 70 34.76 5.71 -4.18
CA GLY A 70 35.54 6.79 -4.81
C GLY A 70 37.05 6.61 -4.61
N THR A 71 37.47 6.18 -3.41
CA THR A 71 38.89 5.85 -3.13
C THR A 71 39.37 4.64 -3.96
N ALA A 72 38.47 3.71 -4.28
CA ALA A 72 38.73 2.57 -5.14
C ALA A 72 38.54 2.87 -6.65
N GLU A 73 38.25 4.12 -7.01
CA GLU A 73 37.93 4.55 -8.39
C GLU A 73 36.74 3.78 -9.03
N ILE A 74 35.77 3.37 -8.21
CA ILE A 74 34.58 2.62 -8.61
C ILE A 74 33.32 3.46 -8.41
N SER A 75 32.41 3.39 -9.38
CA SER A 75 31.09 4.01 -9.26
C SER A 75 30.15 3.12 -8.43
N MET A 76 29.45 3.67 -7.45
CA MET A 76 28.42 2.92 -6.72
C MET A 76 27.33 2.33 -7.62
N ASN A 77 27.07 2.95 -8.78
CA ASN A 77 26.12 2.42 -9.76
C ASN A 77 26.57 1.10 -10.38
N SER A 78 27.89 0.82 -10.47
CA SER A 78 28.39 -0.42 -11.09
C SER A 78 28.21 -1.64 -10.20
N LEU A 79 27.95 -1.47 -8.90
CA LEU A 79 27.61 -2.59 -8.00
C LEU A 79 26.27 -3.21 -8.40
N GLY A 80 25.35 -2.42 -8.97
CA GLY A 80 24.01 -2.88 -9.31
C GLY A 80 23.18 -3.29 -8.09
N ALA A 81 23.48 -2.72 -6.92
CA ALA A 81 22.73 -2.96 -5.69
C ALA A 81 21.30 -2.42 -5.83
N ARG A 82 20.33 -3.16 -5.30
CA ARG A 82 18.91 -2.76 -5.30
C ARG A 82 18.32 -3.01 -3.92
N VAL A 83 17.42 -2.14 -3.49
CA VAL A 83 16.68 -2.28 -2.23
C VAL A 83 15.19 -2.46 -2.49
N PRO A 84 14.49 -3.27 -1.69
CA PRO A 84 13.05 -3.42 -1.80
C PRO A 84 12.35 -2.14 -1.35
N ILE A 85 11.43 -1.64 -2.17
CA ILE A 85 10.57 -0.49 -1.86
C ILE A 85 9.08 -0.79 -2.06
N GLY A 86 8.71 -2.01 -2.46
CA GLY A 86 7.33 -2.36 -2.83
C GLY A 86 6.41 -2.73 -1.67
N GLY A 87 6.96 -3.16 -0.54
CA GLY A 87 6.20 -3.64 0.62
C GLY A 87 5.13 -4.66 0.24
N MET A 88 3.89 -4.44 0.69
CA MET A 88 2.77 -5.36 0.40
C MET A 88 2.19 -5.22 -1.02
N PHE A 89 2.60 -4.21 -1.79
CA PHE A 89 1.97 -3.91 -3.09
C PHE A 89 2.53 -4.75 -4.24
N GLY A 90 3.80 -5.15 -4.16
CA GLY A 90 4.43 -5.96 -5.20
C GLY A 90 5.94 -6.07 -5.01
N ASP A 91 6.57 -6.85 -5.89
CA ASP A 91 8.03 -6.97 -5.93
C ASP A 91 8.64 -5.78 -6.68
N ILE A 92 8.80 -4.68 -5.96
CA ILE A 92 9.37 -3.43 -6.48
C ILE A 92 10.67 -3.15 -5.77
N THR A 93 11.73 -3.00 -6.54
CA THR A 93 13.07 -2.67 -6.05
C THR A 93 13.58 -1.39 -6.69
N TYR A 94 14.43 -0.65 -5.98
CA TYR A 94 15.03 0.60 -6.43
C TYR A 94 16.56 0.52 -6.44
N PRO A 95 17.24 1.02 -7.49
CA PRO A 95 18.70 0.99 -7.54
C PRO A 95 19.32 1.89 -6.46
N VAL A 96 20.36 1.40 -5.78
CA VAL A 96 21.07 2.16 -4.75
C VAL A 96 22.12 3.06 -5.41
N ASN A 97 21.68 4.23 -5.87
CA ASN A 97 22.50 5.25 -6.52
C ASN A 97 22.71 6.51 -5.66
N SER A 98 22.08 6.57 -4.49
CA SER A 98 22.06 7.74 -3.62
C SER A 98 21.75 7.36 -2.17
N PRO A 99 22.08 8.23 -1.19
CA PRO A 99 21.63 8.07 0.20
C PRO A 99 20.11 7.98 0.36
N LEU A 100 19.35 8.63 -0.53
CA LEU A 100 17.89 8.53 -0.55
C LEU A 100 17.44 7.09 -0.80
N ALA A 101 18.04 6.39 -1.78
CA ALA A 101 17.71 4.99 -2.07
C ALA A 101 17.91 4.09 -0.85
N ILE A 102 19.03 4.25 -0.12
CA ILE A 102 19.29 3.52 1.14
C ILE A 102 18.19 3.79 2.16
N THR A 103 17.78 5.06 2.29
CA THR A 103 16.75 5.49 3.23
C THR A 103 15.38 4.91 2.90
N LEU A 104 15.00 4.86 1.62
CA LEU A 104 13.75 4.22 1.17
C LEU A 104 13.75 2.73 1.53
N GLY A 105 14.84 2.01 1.24
CA GLY A 105 14.96 0.58 1.55
C GLY A 105 14.91 0.30 3.05
N PHE A 106 15.63 1.09 3.84
CA PHE A 106 15.63 0.97 5.30
C PHE A 106 14.24 1.23 5.89
N ALA A 107 13.58 2.33 5.50
CA ALA A 107 12.26 2.67 6.01
C ALA A 107 11.20 1.61 5.68
N VAL A 108 11.21 1.07 4.45
CA VAL A 108 10.30 -0.02 4.06
C VAL A 108 10.60 -1.31 4.82
N SER A 109 11.88 -1.60 5.08
CA SER A 109 12.28 -2.77 5.88
C SER A 109 11.86 -2.64 7.35
N GLU A 110 12.03 -1.48 7.98
CA GLU A 110 11.58 -1.23 9.35
C GLU A 110 10.05 -1.30 9.49
N ALA A 111 9.32 -0.78 8.50
CA ALA A 111 7.87 -0.90 8.47
C ALA A 111 7.38 -2.34 8.32
N ALA A 112 8.12 -3.20 7.60
CA ALA A 112 7.82 -4.63 7.54
C ALA A 112 7.99 -5.34 8.90
N LEU A 113 8.80 -4.77 9.80
CA LEU A 113 9.01 -5.26 11.16
C LEU A 113 8.05 -4.61 12.18
N GLY A 114 7.20 -3.68 11.75
CA GLY A 114 6.28 -2.95 12.63
C GLY A 114 6.85 -1.68 13.28
N ASN A 115 8.08 -1.28 12.94
CA ASN A 115 8.73 -0.08 13.50
C ASN A 115 8.38 1.16 12.67
N TYR A 116 7.10 1.50 12.63
CA TYR A 116 6.57 2.54 11.73
C TYR A 116 7.06 3.95 12.07
N ALA A 117 7.26 4.24 13.36
CA ALA A 117 7.76 5.54 13.81
C ALA A 117 9.19 5.81 13.31
N ASP A 118 10.10 4.85 13.52
CA ASP A 118 11.49 4.91 13.06
C ASP A 118 11.56 5.01 11.52
N ALA A 119 10.71 4.27 10.81
CA ALA A 119 10.60 4.32 9.35
C ALA A 119 10.18 5.72 8.85
N MET A 120 9.20 6.35 9.51
CA MET A 120 8.76 7.71 9.16
C MET A 120 9.82 8.76 9.48
N GLU A 121 10.46 8.68 10.65
CA GLU A 121 11.53 9.58 11.05
C GLU A 121 12.69 9.55 10.04
N ALA A 122 13.07 8.34 9.60
CA ALA A 122 14.11 8.18 8.59
C ALA A 122 13.77 8.88 7.26
N LEU A 123 12.51 8.82 6.82
CA LEU A 123 12.04 9.48 5.59
C LEU A 123 11.95 10.99 5.73
N ASP A 124 11.42 11.50 6.84
CA ASP A 124 11.25 12.94 7.06
C ASP A 124 12.59 13.67 7.19
N GLY A 125 13.63 12.99 7.67
CA GLY A 125 15.01 13.49 7.71
C GLY A 125 15.79 13.38 6.39
N ALA A 126 15.22 12.80 5.34
CA ALA A 126 15.93 12.53 4.09
C ALA A 126 15.89 13.73 3.13
N PRO A 127 17.03 14.19 2.57
CA PRO A 127 17.02 15.13 1.45
C PRO A 127 16.34 14.50 0.24
N ALA A 128 15.23 15.08 -0.21
CA ALA A 128 14.36 14.50 -1.24
C ALA A 128 14.18 15.41 -2.46
N THR A 129 15.06 16.38 -2.70
CA THR A 129 14.95 17.32 -3.83
C THR A 129 14.91 16.57 -5.16
N GLY A 130 13.77 16.63 -5.87
CA GLY A 130 13.53 15.90 -7.11
C GLY A 130 13.13 14.41 -6.92
N GLY A 131 13.14 13.92 -5.68
CA GLY A 131 12.77 12.58 -5.27
C GLY A 131 11.51 12.54 -4.40
N GLU A 132 10.70 13.60 -4.37
CA GLU A 132 9.53 13.73 -3.49
C GLU A 132 8.51 12.62 -3.73
N HIS A 133 8.35 12.20 -4.99
CA HIS A 133 7.49 11.07 -5.37
C HIS A 133 7.95 9.73 -4.79
N LEU A 134 9.27 9.52 -4.62
CA LEU A 134 9.81 8.32 -3.99
C LEU A 134 9.50 8.30 -2.49
N VAL A 135 9.62 9.45 -1.83
CA VAL A 135 9.27 9.59 -0.42
C VAL A 135 7.76 9.39 -0.22
N ALA A 136 6.92 9.99 -1.06
CA ALA A 136 5.47 9.77 -1.04
C ALA A 136 5.11 8.28 -1.24
N TRP A 137 5.77 7.61 -2.17
CA TRP A 137 5.62 6.16 -2.35
C TRP A 137 6.02 5.36 -1.11
N ALA A 138 7.18 5.64 -0.52
CA ALA A 138 7.63 4.94 0.70
C ALA A 138 6.67 5.19 1.88
N LYS A 139 6.17 6.43 2.05
CA LYS A 139 5.13 6.74 3.05
C LYS A 139 3.86 5.92 2.81
N ALA A 140 3.40 5.83 1.57
CA ALA A 140 2.24 5.01 1.21
C ALA A 140 2.45 3.53 1.58
N VAL A 141 3.66 2.98 1.38
CA VAL A 141 4.01 1.62 1.79
C VAL A 141 3.98 1.45 3.32
N ILE A 142 4.55 2.39 4.07
CA ILE A 142 4.56 2.37 5.55
C ILE A 142 3.13 2.46 6.09
N TYR A 143 2.32 3.40 5.58
CA TYR A 143 0.93 3.54 5.98
C TYR A 143 0.10 2.29 5.68
N ALA A 144 0.35 1.63 4.54
CA ALA A 144 -0.33 0.39 4.18
C ALA A 144 0.03 -0.75 5.13
N ALA A 145 1.30 -0.89 5.52
CA ALA A 145 1.74 -1.87 6.50
C ALA A 145 1.05 -1.69 7.87
N ALA A 146 0.70 -0.46 8.25
CA ALA A 146 -0.08 -0.12 9.44
C ALA A 146 -1.61 -0.03 9.20
N GLN A 147 -2.08 -0.48 8.03
CA GLN A 147 -3.50 -0.42 7.62
C GLN A 147 -4.13 0.98 7.74
N ARG A 148 -3.35 2.04 7.49
CA ARG A 148 -3.78 3.44 7.46
C ARG A 148 -4.18 3.84 6.05
N TRP A 149 -5.20 3.18 5.51
CA TRP A 149 -5.60 3.28 4.08
C TRP A 149 -5.96 4.69 3.62
N THR A 150 -6.46 5.53 4.53
CA THR A 150 -6.76 6.93 4.22
C THR A 150 -5.51 7.75 3.94
N ASP A 151 -4.44 7.49 4.69
CA ASP A 151 -3.13 8.12 4.45
C ASP A 151 -2.52 7.62 3.14
N VAL A 152 -2.65 6.33 2.84
CA VAL A 152 -2.19 5.75 1.56
C VAL A 152 -2.79 6.51 0.37
N ILE A 153 -4.12 6.71 0.37
CA ILE A 153 -4.81 7.44 -0.70
C ILE A 153 -4.33 8.88 -0.82
N ASP A 154 -4.06 9.55 0.31
CA ASP A 154 -3.57 10.93 0.31
C ASP A 154 -2.19 11.03 -0.35
N GLU A 155 -1.25 10.16 0.00
CA GLU A 155 0.12 10.14 -0.54
C GLU A 155 0.14 9.87 -2.06
N VAL A 156 -0.73 8.98 -2.56
CA VAL A 156 -0.71 8.56 -3.97
C VAL A 156 -1.72 9.30 -4.85
N ARG A 157 -2.52 10.22 -4.29
CA ARG A 157 -3.64 10.86 -5.00
C ARG A 157 -3.22 11.53 -6.31
N THR A 158 -2.09 12.22 -6.30
CA THR A 158 -1.60 13.00 -7.45
C THR A 158 -0.60 12.23 -8.30
N ALA A 159 -0.35 10.95 -8.00
CA ALA A 159 0.72 10.19 -8.63
C ALA A 159 0.62 10.18 -10.16
N GLY A 160 -0.58 9.92 -10.71
CA GLY A 160 -0.78 9.84 -12.16
C GLY A 160 -0.47 11.14 -12.92
N THR A 161 -0.62 12.30 -12.29
CA THR A 161 -0.40 13.61 -12.92
C THR A 161 0.95 14.24 -12.58
N SER A 162 1.45 14.00 -11.37
CA SER A 162 2.62 14.71 -10.82
C SER A 162 3.90 13.89 -10.81
N TRP A 163 3.82 12.56 -10.79
CA TRP A 163 5.03 11.74 -10.67
C TRP A 163 5.72 11.57 -12.03
N PRO A 164 7.04 11.79 -12.09
CA PRO A 164 7.80 11.62 -13.33
C PRO A 164 7.94 10.15 -13.73
N ASP A 165 8.07 9.26 -12.74
CA ASP A 165 8.21 7.82 -12.93
C ASP A 165 6.84 7.17 -13.20
N LYS A 166 6.62 6.71 -14.44
CA LYS A 166 5.40 6.03 -14.86
C LYS A 166 5.23 4.63 -14.27
N PHE A 167 6.34 3.97 -13.92
CA PHE A 167 6.27 2.69 -13.22
C PHE A 167 5.74 2.91 -11.81
N LEU A 168 6.34 3.83 -11.04
CA LEU A 168 5.87 4.15 -9.69
C LEU A 168 4.46 4.76 -9.69
N ALA A 169 4.10 5.58 -10.68
CA ALA A 169 2.74 6.07 -10.82
C ALA A 169 1.73 4.92 -11.00
N GLY A 170 2.10 3.89 -11.77
CA GLY A 170 1.30 2.66 -11.89
C GLY A 170 1.21 1.88 -10.58
N ALA A 171 2.31 1.76 -9.83
CA ALA A 171 2.30 1.14 -8.50
C ALA A 171 1.42 1.94 -7.50
N ALA A 172 1.41 3.26 -7.61
CA ALA A 172 0.55 4.15 -6.83
C ALA A 172 -0.94 3.92 -7.11
N LEU A 173 -1.32 3.59 -8.36
CA LEU A 173 -2.69 3.18 -8.68
C LEU A 173 -3.07 1.88 -7.99
N VAL A 174 -2.15 0.91 -7.92
CA VAL A 174 -2.35 -0.32 -7.13
C VAL A 174 -2.57 0.03 -5.67
N ALA A 175 -1.70 0.84 -5.07
CA ALA A 175 -1.83 1.26 -3.67
C ALA A 175 -3.16 1.94 -3.38
N HIS A 176 -3.61 2.82 -4.29
CA HIS A 176 -4.93 3.46 -4.20
C HIS A 176 -6.06 2.42 -4.25
N GLY A 177 -6.02 1.49 -5.21
CA GLY A 177 -7.04 0.46 -5.37
C GLY A 177 -7.12 -0.49 -4.16
N VAL A 178 -5.96 -0.88 -3.62
CA VAL A 178 -5.86 -1.68 -2.40
C VAL A 178 -6.43 -0.94 -1.19
N ALA A 179 -6.08 0.34 -1.03
CA ALA A 179 -6.63 1.16 0.05
C ALA A 179 -8.15 1.32 -0.09
N ALA A 180 -8.67 1.52 -1.31
CA ALA A 180 -10.09 1.58 -1.59
C ALA A 180 -10.79 0.25 -1.22
N ALA A 181 -10.21 -0.91 -1.58
CA ALA A 181 -10.77 -2.21 -1.25
C ALA A 181 -10.86 -2.43 0.27
N ASN A 182 -9.79 -2.10 1.00
CA ASN A 182 -9.78 -2.24 2.46
C ASN A 182 -10.72 -1.24 3.17
N LEU A 183 -11.06 -0.12 2.52
CA LEU A 183 -12.10 0.82 3.00
C LEU A 183 -13.52 0.39 2.58
N GLY A 184 -13.68 -0.78 1.96
CA GLY A 184 -14.94 -1.29 1.43
C GLY A 184 -15.41 -0.62 0.14
N LEU A 185 -14.61 0.25 -0.49
CA LEU A 185 -14.99 0.98 -1.69
C LEU A 185 -14.76 0.12 -2.96
N PHE A 186 -15.43 -1.02 -3.04
CA PHE A 186 -15.11 -2.08 -4.01
C PHE A 186 -15.25 -1.67 -5.48
N THR A 187 -16.23 -0.83 -5.84
CA THR A 187 -16.36 -0.32 -7.22
C THR A 187 -15.18 0.58 -7.62
N GLU A 188 -14.72 1.43 -6.71
CA GLU A 188 -13.55 2.27 -6.97
C GLU A 188 -12.26 1.44 -6.98
N ALA A 189 -12.16 0.46 -6.09
CA ALA A 189 -11.04 -0.48 -6.06
C ALA A 189 -10.90 -1.21 -7.39
N GLU A 190 -11.99 -1.79 -7.91
CA GLU A 190 -12.00 -2.51 -9.19
C GLU A 190 -11.54 -1.61 -10.34
N ARG A 191 -12.14 -0.42 -10.46
CA ARG A 191 -11.78 0.55 -11.50
C ARG A 191 -10.28 0.89 -11.48
N ARG A 192 -9.71 1.12 -10.29
CA ARG A 192 -8.29 1.46 -10.11
C ARG A 192 -7.36 0.28 -10.38
N LEU A 193 -7.73 -0.91 -9.93
CA LEU A 193 -6.91 -2.12 -10.08
C LEU A 193 -6.88 -2.60 -11.53
N VAL A 194 -7.99 -2.47 -12.26
CA VAL A 194 -8.03 -2.73 -13.72
C VAL A 194 -7.11 -1.76 -14.47
N GLU A 195 -7.19 -0.47 -14.16
CA GLU A 195 -6.30 0.55 -14.73
C GLU A 195 -4.83 0.26 -14.41
N ALA A 196 -4.54 -0.12 -13.16
CA ALA A 196 -3.19 -0.45 -12.72
C ALA A 196 -2.62 -1.72 -13.37
N ASN A 197 -3.46 -2.70 -13.70
CA ASN A 197 -3.03 -3.93 -14.37
C ASN A 197 -2.47 -3.68 -15.78
N SER A 198 -2.95 -2.62 -16.45
CA SER A 198 -2.43 -2.18 -17.75
C SER A 198 -1.25 -1.21 -17.64
N ALA A 199 -0.90 -0.76 -16.43
CA ALA A 199 0.22 0.14 -16.19
C ALA A 199 1.56 -0.63 -16.14
N PRO A 200 2.72 0.04 -16.27
CA PRO A 200 4.03 -0.63 -16.29
C PRO A 200 4.33 -1.47 -15.03
N ALA A 201 3.77 -1.10 -13.88
CA ALA A 201 3.92 -1.85 -12.63
C ALA A 201 2.97 -3.05 -12.49
N GLY A 202 2.05 -3.27 -13.45
CA GLY A 202 1.04 -4.32 -13.38
C GLY A 202 1.65 -5.72 -13.17
N GLN A 203 2.76 -6.04 -13.84
CA GLN A 203 3.43 -7.32 -13.67
C GLN A 203 4.06 -7.48 -12.27
N ALA A 204 4.73 -6.44 -11.76
CA ALA A 204 5.37 -6.47 -10.43
C ALA A 204 4.34 -6.57 -9.29
N CYS A 205 3.12 -6.07 -9.52
CA CYS A 205 2.03 -6.03 -8.55
C CYS A 205 0.91 -7.05 -8.84
N ASN A 206 1.10 -7.97 -9.78
CA ASN A 206 0.02 -8.83 -10.31
C ASN A 206 -0.68 -9.67 -9.23
N LYS A 207 0.09 -10.20 -8.26
CA LYS A 207 -0.43 -10.97 -7.12
C LYS A 207 -1.41 -10.13 -6.30
N THR A 208 -0.99 -8.90 -5.96
CA THR A 208 -1.79 -7.95 -5.19
C THR A 208 -3.03 -7.52 -5.95
N ILE A 209 -2.87 -7.16 -7.23
CA ILE A 209 -3.98 -6.76 -8.11
C ILE A 209 -5.02 -7.85 -8.18
N ALA A 210 -4.61 -9.10 -8.43
CA ALA A 210 -5.53 -10.23 -8.54
C ALA A 210 -6.25 -10.52 -7.22
N TRP A 211 -5.54 -10.48 -6.09
CA TRP A 211 -6.14 -10.77 -4.77
C TRP A 211 -7.22 -9.75 -4.42
N TYR A 212 -6.90 -8.45 -4.50
CA TYR A 212 -7.85 -7.41 -4.14
C TYR A 212 -8.97 -7.26 -5.18
N SER A 213 -8.71 -7.52 -6.47
CA SER A 213 -9.77 -7.60 -7.49
C SER A 213 -10.72 -8.76 -7.22
N ALA A 214 -10.21 -9.94 -6.85
CA ALA A 214 -11.05 -11.08 -6.49
C ALA A 214 -11.94 -10.78 -5.28
N MET A 215 -11.36 -10.19 -4.22
CA MET A 215 -12.12 -9.79 -3.04
C MET A 215 -13.17 -8.72 -3.36
N ALA A 216 -12.85 -7.77 -4.25
CA ALA A 216 -13.79 -6.76 -4.71
C ALA A 216 -14.94 -7.39 -5.51
N TYR A 217 -14.66 -8.23 -6.51
CA TYR A 217 -15.68 -8.91 -7.32
C TYR A 217 -16.62 -9.76 -6.46
N ARG A 218 -16.04 -10.52 -5.52
CA ARG A 218 -16.79 -11.35 -4.59
C ARG A 218 -17.70 -10.53 -3.67
N SER A 219 -17.25 -9.34 -3.25
CA SER A 219 -18.06 -8.41 -2.45
C SER A 219 -19.15 -7.70 -3.28
N LEU A 220 -18.93 -7.55 -4.59
CA LEU A 220 -19.91 -7.03 -5.55
C LEU A 220 -20.87 -8.12 -6.08
N GLY A 221 -20.74 -9.37 -5.63
CA GLY A 221 -21.59 -10.49 -6.05
C GLY A 221 -21.18 -11.17 -7.37
N ASN A 222 -20.05 -10.79 -7.96
CA ASN A 222 -19.51 -11.41 -9.17
C ASN A 222 -18.56 -12.57 -8.80
N GLU A 223 -19.14 -13.66 -8.30
CA GLU A 223 -18.35 -14.81 -7.80
C GLU A 223 -17.57 -15.51 -8.93
N GLU A 224 -18.12 -15.56 -10.14
CA GLU A 224 -17.45 -16.19 -11.29
C GLU A 224 -16.12 -15.50 -11.62
N ALA A 225 -16.11 -14.16 -11.64
CA ALA A 225 -14.88 -13.40 -11.85
C ALA A 225 -13.89 -13.54 -10.68
N ALA A 226 -14.39 -13.60 -9.45
CA ALA A 226 -13.56 -13.79 -8.27
C ALA A 226 -12.86 -15.16 -8.28
N VAL A 227 -13.59 -16.24 -8.54
CA VAL A 227 -13.04 -17.60 -8.60
C VAL A 227 -11.98 -17.70 -9.69
N ARG A 228 -12.20 -17.16 -10.89
CA ARG A 228 -11.17 -17.17 -11.96
C ARG A 228 -9.85 -16.54 -11.52
N LEU A 229 -9.91 -15.39 -10.83
CA LEU A 229 -8.71 -14.72 -10.34
C LEU A 229 -8.03 -15.51 -9.21
N LEU A 230 -8.83 -16.12 -8.32
CA LEU A 230 -8.31 -16.95 -7.24
C LEU A 230 -7.69 -18.25 -7.76
N GLU A 231 -8.25 -18.89 -8.78
CA GLU A 231 -7.68 -20.05 -9.45
C GLU A 231 -6.34 -19.70 -10.11
N TRP A 232 -6.29 -18.57 -10.82
CA TRP A 232 -5.04 -18.05 -11.38
C TRP A 232 -3.99 -17.78 -10.28
N LEU A 233 -4.40 -17.20 -9.15
CA LEU A 233 -3.52 -16.98 -8.00
C LEU A 233 -3.03 -18.30 -7.40
N GLN A 234 -3.90 -19.31 -7.28
CA GLN A 234 -3.52 -20.61 -6.74
C GLN A 234 -2.51 -21.33 -7.64
N ALA A 235 -2.62 -21.15 -8.97
CA ALA A 235 -1.71 -21.72 -9.93
C ALA A 235 -0.35 -20.99 -10.00
N SER A 236 -0.35 -19.66 -9.88
CA SER A 236 0.85 -18.82 -10.07
C SER A 236 1.57 -18.47 -8.77
N HIS A 237 0.84 -18.28 -7.67
CA HIS A 237 1.32 -17.80 -6.37
C HIS A 237 0.56 -18.47 -5.22
N PRO A 238 0.66 -19.81 -5.07
CA PRO A 238 -0.12 -20.56 -4.08
C PRO A 238 0.13 -20.04 -2.67
N SER A 239 -0.95 -19.83 -1.92
CA SER A 239 -0.89 -19.44 -0.51
C SER A 239 -2.06 -20.04 0.27
N PRO A 240 -1.93 -20.24 1.59
CA PRO A 240 -3.02 -20.76 2.42
C PRO A 240 -4.28 -19.89 2.36
N GLU A 241 -4.11 -18.57 2.27
CA GLU A 241 -5.20 -17.59 2.17
C GLU A 241 -6.00 -17.75 0.87
N VAL A 242 -5.30 -17.91 -0.27
CA VAL A 242 -5.95 -18.15 -1.57
C VAL A 242 -6.71 -19.47 -1.59
N ALA A 243 -6.11 -20.54 -1.03
CA ALA A 243 -6.76 -21.84 -0.93
C ALA A 243 -8.02 -21.78 -0.04
N ALA A 244 -7.96 -21.05 1.09
CA ALA A 244 -9.12 -20.83 1.95
C ALA A 244 -10.22 -20.04 1.23
N ALA A 245 -9.86 -18.97 0.53
CA ALA A 245 -10.80 -18.15 -0.24
C ALA A 245 -11.46 -18.92 -1.40
N LEU A 246 -10.75 -19.85 -2.06
CA LEU A 246 -11.33 -20.73 -3.07
C LEU A 246 -12.33 -21.73 -2.48
N LYS A 247 -12.03 -22.27 -1.30
CA LYS A 247 -12.85 -23.28 -0.64
C LYS A 247 -14.14 -22.69 -0.07
N ASP A 248 -14.08 -21.45 0.42
CA ASP A 248 -15.20 -20.78 1.07
C ASP A 248 -15.69 -19.56 0.27
N PRO A 249 -16.85 -19.65 -0.41
CA PRO A 249 -17.49 -18.52 -1.08
C PRO A 249 -17.95 -17.42 -0.13
N ALA A 250 -17.99 -17.65 1.19
CA ALA A 250 -18.28 -16.63 2.20
C ALA A 250 -17.01 -15.90 2.68
N TYR A 251 -15.82 -16.34 2.29
CA TYR A 251 -14.57 -15.65 2.61
C TYR A 251 -14.55 -14.25 1.99
N ARG A 252 -14.52 -13.21 2.83
CA ARG A 252 -14.52 -11.80 2.43
C ARG A 252 -13.33 -11.06 3.03
N LEU A 253 -12.89 -10.01 2.33
CA LEU A 253 -11.91 -9.06 2.88
C LEU A 253 -12.50 -8.39 4.11
N GLN A 254 -11.76 -8.41 5.21
CA GLN A 254 -12.12 -7.65 6.42
C GLN A 254 -11.85 -6.16 6.15
N THR A 255 -12.91 -5.37 6.04
CA THR A 255 -12.81 -3.95 5.74
C THR A 255 -12.74 -3.11 7.02
N THR A 256 -12.22 -1.90 6.87
CA THR A 256 -12.24 -0.86 7.90
C THR A 256 -12.86 0.41 7.33
N THR A 257 -13.01 1.42 8.17
CA THR A 257 -13.55 2.72 7.80
C THR A 257 -12.57 3.84 8.19
N ALA A 258 -12.72 5.01 7.59
CA ALA A 258 -11.95 6.20 7.93
C ALA A 258 -12.15 6.61 9.39
N GLU A 259 -13.37 6.44 9.89
CA GLU A 259 -13.74 6.69 11.27
C GLU A 259 -13.01 5.74 12.21
N LYS A 260 -13.03 4.43 11.90
CA LYS A 260 -12.32 3.41 12.69
C LYS A 260 -10.81 3.63 12.67
N ILE A 261 -10.24 4.11 11.56
CA ILE A 261 -8.83 4.50 11.50
C ILE A 261 -8.58 5.74 12.38
N SER A 262 -9.42 6.76 12.30
CA SER A 262 -9.27 7.99 13.10
C SER A 262 -9.53 7.80 14.60
N SER A 263 -10.28 6.77 15.00
CA SER A 263 -10.58 6.46 16.40
C SER A 263 -9.51 5.59 17.08
N ARG A 264 -8.46 5.20 16.35
CA ARG A 264 -7.31 4.47 16.90
C ARG A 264 -6.63 5.28 17.99
N LYS A 265 -6.35 4.65 19.14
CA LYS A 265 -5.53 5.26 20.19
C LYS A 265 -4.09 5.39 19.76
N ASP A 266 -3.57 4.35 19.12
CA ASP A 266 -2.30 4.35 18.42
C ASP A 266 -2.58 4.29 16.90
N PRO A 267 -2.30 5.34 16.13
CA PRO A 267 -2.53 5.36 14.68
C PRO A 267 -1.92 4.16 13.95
N TRP A 268 -0.81 3.63 14.47
CA TRP A 268 -0.05 2.54 13.87
C TRP A 268 -0.57 1.15 14.22
N ASP A 269 -1.41 1.02 15.24
CA ASP A 269 -2.01 -0.25 15.64
C ASP A 269 -3.49 -0.32 15.20
N PRO A 270 -3.82 -1.16 14.20
CA PRO A 270 -5.20 -1.35 13.73
C PRO A 270 -6.16 -1.85 14.80
N SER A 271 -5.67 -2.57 15.82
CA SER A 271 -6.48 -3.14 16.89
C SER A 271 -6.83 -2.13 17.99
N SER A 272 -6.14 -0.98 18.02
CA SER A 272 -6.36 0.08 19.02
C SER A 272 -7.58 0.98 18.73
N ALA A 273 -8.33 0.68 17.65
CA ALA A 273 -9.55 1.39 17.29
C ALA A 273 -10.61 1.29 18.40
N GLN A 274 -11.16 2.42 18.81
CA GLN A 274 -12.25 2.43 19.77
C GLN A 274 -13.54 1.91 19.15
N ALA A 275 -14.25 1.03 19.89
CA ALA A 275 -15.53 0.50 19.48
C ALA A 275 -16.57 1.62 19.34
N ASP A 276 -17.30 1.64 18.22
CA ASP A 276 -18.39 2.58 18.01
C ASP A 276 -19.61 2.14 18.82
N ASN A 277 -19.76 2.69 20.01
CA ASN A 277 -20.92 2.43 20.89
C ASN A 277 -22.22 3.09 20.39
N SER A 278 -22.25 3.75 19.22
CA SER A 278 -23.45 4.41 18.70
C SER A 278 -24.45 3.48 18.00
N GLY A 279 -24.13 2.18 17.83
CA GLY A 279 -25.00 1.22 17.13
C GLY A 279 -25.11 1.46 15.62
N ARG A 280 -24.40 2.46 15.08
CA ARG A 280 -24.41 2.80 13.65
C ARG A 280 -23.85 1.72 12.76
N GLU A 281 -22.84 0.99 13.23
CA GLU A 281 -22.21 -0.10 12.49
C GLU A 281 -23.21 -1.25 12.28
N THR A 282 -23.97 -1.61 13.33
CA THR A 282 -25.05 -2.59 13.26
C THR A 282 -26.18 -2.11 12.33
N LEU A 283 -26.61 -0.85 12.48
CA LEU A 283 -27.63 -0.25 11.62
C LEU A 283 -27.23 -0.26 10.14
N LEU A 284 -25.97 0.05 9.85
CA LEU A 284 -25.42 0.04 8.50
C LEU A 284 -25.39 -1.38 7.93
N ALA A 285 -24.89 -2.34 8.70
CA ALA A 285 -24.82 -3.75 8.29
C ALA A 285 -26.21 -4.33 8.00
N ASP A 286 -27.19 -4.08 8.88
CA ASP A 286 -28.56 -4.55 8.71
C ASP A 286 -29.23 -3.92 7.48
N ALA A 287 -29.02 -2.62 7.27
CA ALA A 287 -29.57 -1.92 6.12
C ALA A 287 -28.93 -2.36 4.80
N GLN A 288 -27.63 -2.66 4.80
CA GLN A 288 -26.94 -3.22 3.63
C GLN A 288 -27.44 -4.63 3.32
N ALA A 289 -27.59 -5.49 4.34
CA ALA A 289 -28.15 -6.82 4.16
C ALA A 289 -29.59 -6.75 3.62
N GLU A 290 -30.40 -5.80 4.10
CA GLU A 290 -31.74 -5.57 3.58
C GLU A 290 -31.73 -5.08 2.13
N LEU A 291 -30.84 -4.15 1.77
CA LEU A 291 -30.68 -3.71 0.37
C LEU A 291 -30.29 -4.87 -0.54
N GLU A 292 -29.42 -5.77 -0.08
CA GLU A 292 -28.96 -6.90 -0.87
C GLU A 292 -30.05 -7.94 -1.13
N ARG A 293 -30.93 -8.18 -0.15
CA ARG A 293 -32.10 -9.06 -0.29
C ARG A 293 -33.11 -8.60 -1.33
N GLN A 294 -33.12 -7.30 -1.67
CA GLN A 294 -34.06 -6.76 -2.66
C GLN A 294 -33.64 -7.18 -4.07
N ILE A 295 -34.51 -7.95 -4.74
CA ILE A 295 -34.29 -8.46 -6.09
C ILE A 295 -34.40 -7.31 -7.11
N GLY A 296 -33.40 -7.20 -8.00
CA GLY A 296 -33.30 -6.12 -8.98
C GLY A 296 -32.57 -4.89 -8.43
N LEU A 297 -32.89 -3.70 -8.94
CA LEU A 297 -32.36 -2.41 -8.44
C LEU A 297 -30.84 -2.20 -8.56
N THR A 298 -30.17 -2.84 -9.53
CA THR A 298 -28.72 -2.71 -9.77
C THR A 298 -28.25 -1.25 -9.79
N ARG A 299 -28.97 -0.39 -10.53
CA ARG A 299 -28.64 1.06 -10.60
C ARG A 299 -28.73 1.76 -9.25
N VAL A 300 -29.67 1.37 -8.39
CA VAL A 300 -29.82 1.94 -7.04
C VAL A 300 -28.67 1.47 -6.15
N LYS A 301 -28.34 0.18 -6.17
CA LYS A 301 -27.20 -0.39 -5.44
C LYS A 301 -25.89 0.32 -5.83
N GLU A 302 -25.61 0.43 -7.14
CA GLU A 302 -24.46 1.18 -7.67
C GLU A 302 -24.43 2.66 -7.25
N GLN A 303 -25.60 3.30 -7.15
CA GLN A 303 -25.67 4.70 -6.76
C GLN A 303 -25.43 4.89 -5.27
N ILE A 304 -25.96 4.00 -4.42
CA ILE A 304 -25.71 3.97 -2.98
C ILE A 304 -24.22 3.72 -2.71
N GLU A 305 -23.61 2.80 -3.44
CA GLU A 305 -22.18 2.51 -3.37
C GLU A 305 -21.32 3.73 -3.71
N ARG A 306 -21.65 4.44 -4.80
CA ARG A 306 -21.01 5.70 -5.16
C ARG A 306 -21.16 6.76 -4.07
N TYR A 307 -22.35 6.88 -3.47
CA TYR A 307 -22.59 7.79 -2.36
C TYR A 307 -21.77 7.44 -1.12
N ARG A 308 -21.63 6.15 -0.79
CA ARG A 308 -20.79 5.67 0.30
C ARG A 308 -19.34 6.05 0.06
N ALA A 309 -18.80 5.74 -1.12
CA ALA A 309 -17.44 6.11 -1.49
C ALA A 309 -17.18 7.61 -1.39
N ALA A 310 -18.09 8.43 -1.93
CA ALA A 310 -17.98 9.88 -1.86
C ALA A 310 -18.04 10.40 -0.41
N THR A 311 -18.93 9.86 0.41
CA THR A 311 -19.07 10.23 1.83
C THR A 311 -17.83 9.85 2.62
N GLN A 312 -17.29 8.66 2.40
CA GLN A 312 -16.10 8.19 3.10
C GLN A 312 -14.89 9.05 2.75
N MET A 313 -14.67 9.30 1.46
CA MET A 313 -13.63 10.21 0.98
C MET A 313 -13.82 11.65 1.48
N ALA A 314 -15.07 12.11 1.60
CA ALA A 314 -15.38 13.41 2.19
C ALA A 314 -14.99 13.47 3.66
N LYS A 315 -15.30 12.44 4.45
CA LYS A 315 -14.94 12.39 5.87
C LYS A 315 -13.43 12.30 6.09
N VAL A 316 -12.73 11.51 5.28
CA VAL A 316 -11.26 11.48 5.27
C VAL A 316 -10.68 12.88 5.11
N ARG A 317 -11.19 13.63 4.13
CA ARG A 317 -10.77 15.02 3.86
C ARG A 317 -11.12 15.96 5.02
N ALA A 318 -12.34 15.85 5.56
CA ALA A 318 -12.80 16.71 6.66
C ALA A 318 -11.99 16.51 7.95
N ALA A 319 -11.67 15.26 8.31
CA ALA A 319 -10.85 14.94 9.49
C ALA A 319 -9.45 15.56 9.45
N ARG A 320 -9.00 16.00 8.27
CA ARG A 320 -7.69 16.62 8.04
C ARG A 320 -7.78 18.10 7.68
N GLY A 321 -8.92 18.74 7.94
CA GLY A 321 -9.14 20.17 7.66
C GLY A 321 -9.18 20.55 6.18
N MET A 322 -9.26 19.57 5.27
CA MET A 322 -9.34 19.84 3.84
C MET A 322 -10.76 20.29 3.43
N LYS A 323 -10.85 21.20 2.45
CA LYS A 323 -12.15 21.62 1.91
C LYS A 323 -12.86 20.44 1.25
N VAL A 324 -14.07 20.15 1.73
CA VAL A 324 -14.96 19.15 1.17
C VAL A 324 -16.10 19.86 0.44
N ALA A 325 -16.23 19.63 -0.86
CA ALA A 325 -17.41 20.08 -1.60
C ALA A 325 -18.64 19.32 -1.07
N GLN A 326 -19.66 20.05 -0.59
CA GLN A 326 -20.93 19.44 -0.23
C GLN A 326 -21.71 19.12 -1.50
N ALA A 327 -21.65 17.87 -1.95
CA ALA A 327 -22.56 17.38 -2.97
C ALA A 327 -23.99 17.32 -2.40
N SER A 328 -24.97 17.69 -3.22
CA SER A 328 -26.39 17.51 -2.89
C SER A 328 -26.66 16.04 -2.57
N LYS A 329 -27.40 15.79 -1.48
CA LYS A 329 -27.76 14.46 -0.97
C LYS A 329 -29.22 14.10 -1.28
N HIS A 330 -29.92 14.95 -2.03
CA HIS A 330 -31.31 14.74 -2.41
C HIS A 330 -31.42 13.62 -3.45
N MET A 331 -32.38 12.72 -3.26
CA MET A 331 -32.65 11.59 -4.15
C MET A 331 -34.12 11.61 -4.58
N ILE A 332 -34.39 11.23 -5.82
CA ILE A 332 -35.74 11.06 -6.36
C ILE A 332 -35.91 9.58 -6.68
N PHE A 333 -36.89 8.93 -6.06
CA PHE A 333 -37.27 7.56 -6.38
C PHE A 333 -38.43 7.58 -7.38
N THR A 334 -38.18 7.21 -8.63
CA THR A 334 -39.18 7.18 -9.71
C THR A 334 -39.59 5.74 -10.04
N GLY A 335 -40.87 5.53 -10.37
CA GLY A 335 -41.39 4.24 -10.82
C GLY A 335 -42.89 4.03 -10.57
N PRO A 336 -43.52 3.02 -11.20
CA PRO A 336 -44.94 2.70 -11.02
C PRO A 336 -45.34 2.46 -9.55
N PRO A 337 -46.60 2.69 -9.15
CA PRO A 337 -47.09 2.34 -7.81
C PRO A 337 -46.80 0.87 -7.46
N GLY A 338 -46.49 0.57 -6.19
CA GLY A 338 -46.23 -0.81 -5.73
C GLY A 338 -44.80 -1.35 -5.94
N THR A 339 -43.88 -0.60 -6.57
CA THR A 339 -42.50 -1.05 -6.85
C THR A 339 -41.51 -0.86 -5.68
N GLY A 340 -41.96 -0.86 -4.43
CA GLY A 340 -41.08 -0.84 -3.25
C GLY A 340 -40.32 0.48 -2.98
N LYS A 341 -40.66 1.60 -3.65
CA LYS A 341 -39.97 2.90 -3.48
C LYS A 341 -39.82 3.35 -2.03
N THR A 342 -40.90 3.24 -1.24
CA THR A 342 -40.92 3.66 0.17
C THR A 342 -40.04 2.75 1.04
N THR A 343 -40.00 1.45 0.72
CA THR A 343 -39.15 0.47 1.39
C THR A 343 -37.68 0.81 1.13
N ILE A 344 -37.31 1.05 -0.13
CA ILE A 344 -35.94 1.43 -0.51
C ILE A 344 -35.52 2.76 0.12
N ALA A 345 -36.41 3.75 0.16
CA ALA A 345 -36.11 5.03 0.78
C ALA A 345 -35.72 4.88 2.26
N ARG A 346 -36.40 3.98 3.00
CA ARG A 346 -36.08 3.66 4.40
C ARG A 346 -34.73 2.96 4.54
N VAL A 347 -34.46 1.99 3.68
CA VAL A 347 -33.16 1.30 3.64
C VAL A 347 -32.02 2.30 3.39
N VAL A 348 -32.20 3.20 2.43
CA VAL A 348 -31.24 4.27 2.11
C VAL A 348 -31.08 5.23 3.28
N ALA A 349 -32.15 5.61 3.98
CA ALA A 349 -32.07 6.44 5.17
C ALA A 349 -31.25 5.77 6.29
N ASN A 350 -31.46 4.47 6.54
CA ASN A 350 -30.67 3.70 7.50
C ASN A 350 -29.19 3.62 7.10
N ILE A 351 -28.89 3.42 5.81
CA ILE A 351 -27.51 3.45 5.30
C ILE A 351 -26.88 4.83 5.54
N LEU A 352 -27.58 5.92 5.24
CA LEU A 352 -27.08 7.28 5.46
C LEU A 352 -26.87 7.58 6.95
N ALA A 353 -27.75 7.11 7.83
CA ALA A 353 -27.62 7.27 9.28
C ALA A 353 -26.45 6.45 9.83
N GLY A 354 -26.31 5.20 9.40
CA GLY A 354 -25.17 4.33 9.72
C GLY A 354 -23.85 4.90 9.22
N LEU A 355 -23.84 5.54 8.04
CA LEU A 355 -22.71 6.30 7.52
C LEU A 355 -22.55 7.68 8.18
N GLY A 356 -23.31 8.05 9.21
CA GLY A 356 -23.20 9.33 9.92
C GLY A 356 -23.45 10.56 9.04
N VAL A 357 -24.17 10.41 7.92
CA VAL A 357 -24.54 11.50 7.01
C VAL A 357 -25.74 12.27 7.53
N ILE A 358 -26.67 11.56 8.16
CA ILE A 358 -27.83 12.11 8.87
C ILE A 358 -27.81 11.61 10.32
N ALA A 359 -28.39 12.39 11.23
CA ALA A 359 -28.34 12.07 12.66
C ALA A 359 -29.12 10.79 13.02
N GLU A 360 -30.30 10.62 12.42
CA GLU A 360 -31.21 9.50 12.65
C GLU A 360 -31.89 9.09 11.34
N PRO A 361 -32.23 7.80 11.16
CA PRO A 361 -33.05 7.37 10.05
C PRO A 361 -34.47 7.94 10.21
N LYS A 362 -34.94 8.69 9.21
CA LYS A 362 -36.29 9.27 9.19
C LYS A 362 -37.22 8.52 8.25
#